data_AF-A0A9D4B5F1-F1
#
_entry.id   AF-A0A9D4B5F1-F1
#
_cell.length_a   1.000
_cell.length_b   1.000
_cell.length_c   1.000
_cell.angle_alpha   90.00
_cell.angle_beta   90.00
_cell.angle_gamma   90.00
#
_symmetry.space_group_name_H-M   'P 1'
#
loop_
_entity.id
_entity.type
_entity.pdbx_description
1 polymer ?
#
loop_
_entity_poly.entity_id
_entity_poly.type
_entity_poly.pdbx_seq_one_letter_code
_entity_poly.pdbx_strand_id
1 'polypeptide(L)'
;MTSPPWTRINAFAPLDQDRHLRPPRSWTGDFAPSDQDRHPTKFVIIVYFWTPMAPKRRKCVFNDELKSKYTFIKASTNNDNSEVECVKCRSVFSIANSGKTDIENHIQTVKHKRAMSAAIASMSVTSYFKKKQFEDAERKLAAAEGLWAYHTVMNNHSFRSMDCTCKLIKTCFDARFTCSRTKCEAIVTDVLVPYAKQLLEEDLDAANFISIYSDASNHKEVVMNS
;
A
#
# COMPACT_ATOMS: atom_id res chain seq x y z
N MET A 1 -10.51 -30.77 4.98
CA MET A 1 -11.95 -30.41 5.03
C MET A 1 -12.45 -30.74 6.43
N THR A 2 -12.69 -29.74 7.28
CA THR A 2 -13.69 -29.75 8.37
C THR A 2 -13.73 -28.36 8.99
N SER A 3 -14.72 -27.58 8.56
CA SER A 3 -15.10 -26.27 9.08
C SER A 3 -15.77 -26.40 10.46
N PRO A 4 -15.73 -25.36 11.32
CA PRO A 4 -16.60 -25.29 12.50
C PRO A 4 -18.05 -24.86 12.14
N PRO A 5 -19.04 -25.20 12.99
CA PRO A 5 -20.45 -25.18 12.65
C PRO A 5 -21.15 -23.84 12.92
N TRP A 6 -22.20 -23.62 12.12
CA TRP A 6 -23.12 -22.49 12.12
C TRP A 6 -24.34 -22.73 13.02
N THR A 7 -24.77 -21.69 13.75
CA THR A 7 -26.18 -21.25 13.98
C THR A 7 -26.12 -19.90 14.74
N ARG A 8 -26.45 -18.72 14.18
CA ARG A 8 -27.77 -18.07 13.93
C ARG A 8 -28.69 -18.14 15.17
N ILE A 9 -29.31 -17.07 15.71
CA ILE A 9 -30.08 -15.96 15.08
C ILE A 9 -30.11 -14.67 15.96
N ASN A 10 -29.98 -13.53 15.27
CA ASN A 10 -30.46 -12.14 15.46
C ASN A 10 -31.15 -11.64 16.75
N ALA A 11 -30.71 -10.46 17.19
CA ALA A 11 -31.61 -9.33 17.47
C ALA A 11 -30.92 -8.00 17.09
N PHE A 12 -31.63 -7.21 16.29
CA PHE A 12 -31.26 -5.91 15.73
C PHE A 12 -31.27 -4.81 16.81
N ALA A 13 -30.25 -3.93 16.80
CA ALA A 13 -30.34 -2.57 17.36
C ALA A 13 -29.48 -1.61 16.53
N PRO A 14 -29.91 -0.37 16.21
CA PRO A 14 -29.19 0.52 15.30
C PRO A 14 -28.11 1.34 15.99
N LEU A 15 -27.01 1.54 15.26
CA LEU A 15 -25.91 2.45 15.54
C LEU A 15 -26.29 3.89 15.14
N ASP A 16 -25.93 4.86 15.97
CA ASP A 16 -25.81 6.25 15.54
C ASP A 16 -24.50 6.85 16.08
N GLN A 17 -23.81 7.58 15.21
CA GLN A 17 -22.55 8.28 15.45
C GLN A 17 -22.84 9.76 15.65
N ASP A 18 -22.21 10.41 16.63
CA ASP A 18 -21.41 11.61 16.37
C ASP A 18 -20.70 12.16 17.61
N ARG A 19 -19.51 12.70 17.38
CA ARG A 19 -18.62 13.30 18.39
C ARG A 19 -17.98 14.55 17.78
N HIS A 20 -18.27 15.76 18.30
CA HIS A 20 -17.37 16.93 18.28
C HIS A 20 -17.79 17.91 19.41
N LEU A 21 -17.02 18.04 20.50
CA LEU A 21 -16.00 19.07 20.82
C LEU A 21 -16.53 20.44 21.33
N ARG A 22 -16.14 20.74 22.59
CA ARG A 22 -16.20 21.95 23.46
C ARG A 22 -15.74 23.29 22.80
N PRO A 23 -15.69 24.44 23.52
CA PRO A 23 -16.66 25.14 24.41
C PRO A 23 -16.72 26.65 24.04
N PRO A 24 -17.30 27.55 24.89
CA PRO A 24 -16.72 28.89 25.00
C PRO A 24 -16.44 29.36 26.45
N ARG A 25 -15.38 30.16 26.56
CA ARG A 25 -15.04 31.12 27.64
C ARG A 25 -16.10 32.25 27.61
N SER A 26 -16.42 33.02 28.65
CA SER A 26 -15.57 33.73 29.61
C SER A 26 -16.40 34.28 30.77
N TRP A 27 -15.69 34.56 31.88
CA TRP A 27 -16.12 35.22 33.10
C TRP A 27 -16.75 36.61 32.90
N THR A 28 -17.79 36.93 33.68
CA THR A 28 -17.88 37.98 34.73
C THR A 28 -19.31 37.98 35.30
N GLY A 29 -19.49 38.30 36.59
CA GLY A 29 -20.80 38.67 37.11
C GLY A 29 -21.18 38.09 38.46
N ASP A 30 -20.42 38.49 39.47
CA ASP A 30 -20.82 38.61 40.85
C ASP A 30 -22.22 39.21 41.06
N PHE A 31 -22.83 38.78 42.18
CA PHE A 31 -23.84 39.47 42.98
C PHE A 31 -25.27 39.61 42.42
N ALA A 32 -26.16 38.85 43.06
CA ALA A 32 -27.58 39.17 43.15
C ALA A 32 -27.80 40.53 43.84
N PRO A 33 -28.60 41.43 43.26
CA PRO A 33 -29.30 42.46 44.01
C PRO A 33 -30.67 41.93 44.42
N SER A 34 -30.89 41.99 45.72
CA SER A 34 -32.16 41.79 46.41
C SER A 34 -33.30 42.60 45.80
N ASP A 35 -34.48 41.96 45.80
CA ASP A 35 -35.81 42.55 45.66
C ASP A 35 -35.94 43.87 46.43
N GLN A 36 -36.02 44.98 45.71
CA GLN A 36 -36.73 46.19 46.11
C GLN A 36 -36.82 47.11 44.91
N ASP A 37 -37.96 47.08 44.22
CA ASP A 37 -38.89 48.22 44.22
C ASP A 37 -39.85 48.16 43.04
N ARG A 38 -41.12 48.25 43.40
CA ARG A 38 -42.29 48.07 42.56
C ARG A 38 -42.73 49.45 42.06
N HIS A 39 -43.09 49.50 40.76
CA HIS A 39 -43.85 50.54 40.01
C HIS A 39 -43.05 51.58 39.19
N PRO A 40 -43.59 52.09 38.05
CA PRO A 40 -44.91 51.86 37.45
C PRO A 40 -44.87 51.11 36.10
N THR A 41 -46.02 50.52 35.75
CA THR A 41 -46.29 49.75 34.54
C THR A 41 -46.02 50.55 33.26
N LYS A 42 -44.95 50.20 32.55
CA LYS A 42 -44.77 50.53 31.14
C LYS A 42 -45.45 49.44 30.32
N PHE A 43 -46.49 49.81 29.56
CA PHE A 43 -47.05 48.97 28.51
C PHE A 43 -45.96 48.73 27.46
N VAL A 44 -45.33 47.55 27.49
CA VAL A 44 -44.44 47.11 26.41
C VAL A 44 -45.32 46.39 25.40
N ILE A 45 -45.57 47.06 24.27
CA ILE A 45 -46.19 46.43 23.09
C ILE A 45 -45.18 45.42 22.56
N ILE A 46 -45.41 44.12 22.81
CA ILE A 46 -44.64 43.04 22.20
C ILE A 46 -45.08 42.95 20.73
N VAL A 47 -44.35 43.65 19.87
CA VAL A 47 -44.40 43.42 18.42
C VAL A 47 -43.76 42.06 18.15
N TYR A 48 -44.61 41.04 17.96
CA TYR A 48 -44.18 39.75 17.41
C TYR A 48 -43.70 39.98 15.97
N PHE A 49 -42.39 40.14 15.79
CA PHE A 49 -41.77 40.07 14.47
C PHE A 49 -41.88 38.63 13.97
N TRP A 50 -42.82 38.40 13.07
CA TRP A 50 -42.96 37.17 12.31
C TRP A 50 -41.72 37.02 11.42
N THR A 51 -40.75 36.19 11.82
CA THR A 51 -39.59 35.90 10.98
C THR A 51 -40.03 35.01 9.82
N PRO A 52 -39.87 35.45 8.56
CA PRO A 52 -40.25 34.65 7.41
C PRO A 52 -39.38 33.39 7.34
N MET A 53 -40.05 32.25 7.18
CA MET A 53 -39.45 30.94 7.01
C MET A 53 -38.50 30.94 5.81
N ALA A 54 -37.23 30.61 6.04
CA ALA A 54 -36.19 30.65 5.01
C ALA A 54 -36.55 29.75 3.81
N PRO A 55 -36.31 30.20 2.56
CA PRO A 55 -36.66 29.43 1.37
C PRO A 55 -35.86 28.12 1.31
N LYS A 56 -36.56 27.00 1.02
CA LYS A 56 -35.94 25.69 0.77
C LYS A 56 -34.97 25.82 -0.41
N ARG A 57 -33.66 25.66 -0.14
CA ARG A 57 -32.63 25.71 -1.17
C ARG A 57 -32.78 24.52 -2.12
N ARG A 58 -32.66 24.77 -3.43
CA ARG A 58 -32.71 23.73 -4.45
C ARG A 58 -31.48 22.83 -4.27
N LYS A 59 -31.68 21.51 -4.31
CA LYS A 59 -30.58 20.55 -4.24
C LYS A 59 -29.80 20.58 -5.55
N CYS A 60 -28.48 20.64 -5.47
CA CYS A 60 -27.60 20.50 -6.64
C CYS A 60 -27.54 19.03 -7.08
N VAL A 61 -27.77 18.80 -8.37
CA VAL A 61 -27.69 17.49 -9.02
C VAL A 61 -26.38 17.43 -9.81
N PHE A 62 -25.77 16.25 -9.88
CA PHE A 62 -24.55 16.03 -10.66
C PHE A 62 -24.82 16.25 -12.15
N ASN A 63 -24.40 17.40 -12.68
CA ASN A 63 -24.57 17.83 -14.06
C ASN A 63 -23.36 17.46 -14.94
N ASP A 64 -23.53 17.37 -16.26
CA ASP A 64 -22.46 17.05 -17.22
C ASP A 64 -21.32 18.08 -17.21
N GLU A 65 -21.61 19.34 -16.87
CA GLU A 65 -20.61 20.41 -16.68
C GLU A 65 -19.65 20.13 -15.51
N LEU A 66 -20.14 19.49 -14.44
CA LEU A 66 -19.29 19.09 -13.31
C LEU A 66 -18.45 17.87 -13.67
N LYS A 67 -19.00 16.97 -14.49
CA LYS A 67 -18.30 15.79 -14.99
C LYS A 67 -17.15 16.14 -15.94
N SER A 68 -17.33 17.13 -16.81
CA SER A 68 -16.27 17.60 -17.71
C SER A 68 -15.13 18.29 -16.96
N LYS A 69 -15.45 19.06 -15.91
CA LYS A 69 -14.45 19.77 -15.10
C LYS A 69 -13.72 18.85 -14.11
N TYR A 70 -14.40 17.84 -13.57
CA TYR A 70 -13.85 16.96 -12.53
C TYR A 70 -13.93 15.49 -12.99
N THR A 71 -13.04 15.11 -13.91
CA THR A 71 -12.97 13.75 -14.50
C THR A 71 -12.67 12.63 -13.51
N PHE A 72 -12.19 12.96 -12.30
CA PHE A 72 -11.90 12.01 -11.23
C PHE A 72 -13.10 11.72 -10.32
N ILE A 73 -14.27 12.31 -10.60
CA ILE A 73 -15.51 12.13 -9.84
C ILE A 73 -16.50 11.32 -10.67
N LYS A 74 -17.10 10.31 -10.06
CA LYS A 74 -18.15 9.47 -10.66
C LYS A 74 -19.44 9.60 -9.84
N ALA A 75 -20.59 9.42 -10.49
CA ALA A 75 -21.85 9.30 -9.76
C ALA A 75 -21.80 8.04 -8.88
N SER A 76 -22.28 8.14 -7.64
CA SER A 76 -22.41 7.00 -6.75
C SER A 76 -23.41 6.00 -7.32
N THR A 77 -23.26 4.71 -6.99
CA THR A 77 -24.18 3.63 -7.39
C THR A 77 -25.58 3.78 -6.75
N ASN A 78 -25.74 4.69 -5.79
CA ASN A 78 -27.02 4.98 -5.14
C ASN A 78 -27.93 5.85 -6.03
N ASN A 79 -29.25 5.63 -5.93
CA ASN A 79 -30.30 6.28 -6.73
C ASN A 79 -30.45 7.81 -6.52
N ASP A 80 -29.65 8.42 -5.64
CA ASP A 80 -29.63 9.85 -5.45
C ASP A 80 -28.58 10.49 -6.38
N ASN A 81 -29.04 11.18 -7.42
CA ASN A 81 -28.19 11.93 -8.37
C ASN A 81 -27.35 13.07 -7.74
N SER A 82 -27.34 13.16 -6.40
CA SER A 82 -26.62 14.14 -5.60
C SER A 82 -25.43 13.54 -4.83
N GLU A 83 -25.26 12.21 -4.80
CA GLU A 83 -24.08 11.55 -4.23
C GLU A 83 -23.03 11.25 -5.30
N VAL A 84 -21.78 11.58 -5.00
CA VAL A 84 -20.65 11.32 -5.88
C VAL A 84 -19.54 10.58 -5.17
N GLU A 85 -18.78 9.82 -5.93
CA GLU A 85 -17.60 9.10 -5.49
C GLU A 85 -16.34 9.69 -6.13
N CYS A 86 -15.33 9.98 -5.31
CA CYS A 86 -14.01 10.32 -5.80
C CYS A 86 -13.20 9.06 -6.14
N VAL A 87 -12.81 8.90 -7.41
CA VAL A 87 -12.02 7.73 -7.87
C VAL A 87 -10.65 7.65 -7.19
N LYS A 88 -10.06 8.80 -6.84
CA LYS A 88 -8.74 8.87 -6.22
C LYS A 88 -8.77 8.50 -4.73
N CYS A 89 -9.85 8.84 -4.04
CA CYS A 89 -9.97 8.62 -2.59
C CYS A 89 -10.89 7.47 -2.21
N ARG A 90 -11.69 6.96 -3.17
CA ARG A 90 -12.80 6.03 -2.97
C ARG A 90 -13.73 6.46 -1.84
N SER A 91 -13.97 7.77 -1.74
CA SER A 91 -14.87 8.35 -0.74
C SER A 91 -16.12 8.86 -1.42
N VAL A 92 -17.27 8.46 -0.89
CA VAL A 92 -18.59 8.97 -1.29
C VAL A 92 -18.90 10.23 -0.49
N PHE A 93 -19.39 11.28 -1.16
CA PHE A 93 -19.87 12.51 -0.52
C PHE A 93 -21.04 13.12 -1.29
N SER A 94 -21.88 13.89 -0.58
CA SER A 94 -23.06 14.54 -1.17
C SER A 94 -22.73 15.95 -1.66
N ILE A 95 -23.26 16.30 -2.82
CA ILE A 95 -23.15 17.61 -3.49
C ILE A 95 -24.45 18.43 -3.35
N ALA A 96 -25.48 17.85 -2.72
CA ALA A 96 -26.84 18.41 -2.71
C ALA A 96 -26.93 19.85 -2.22
N ASN A 97 -26.07 20.29 -1.28
CA ASN A 97 -26.22 21.59 -0.63
C ASN A 97 -25.36 22.70 -1.23
N SER A 98 -24.13 22.41 -1.67
CA SER A 98 -23.18 23.43 -2.10
C SER A 98 -22.49 23.11 -3.43
N GLY A 99 -22.89 22.03 -4.11
CA GLY A 99 -22.50 21.82 -5.49
C GLY A 99 -20.97 21.69 -5.64
N LYS A 100 -20.42 22.64 -6.40
CA LYS A 100 -19.00 22.80 -6.67
C LYS A 100 -18.16 23.04 -5.39
N THR A 101 -18.70 23.75 -4.41
CA THR A 101 -17.96 24.08 -3.18
C THR A 101 -17.65 22.83 -2.37
N ASP A 102 -18.54 21.83 -2.39
CA ASP A 102 -18.31 20.54 -1.71
C ASP A 102 -17.16 19.75 -2.37
N ILE A 103 -17.01 19.87 -3.69
CA ILE A 103 -15.88 19.29 -4.44
C ILE A 103 -14.57 20.00 -4.09
N GLU A 104 -14.56 21.33 -4.06
CA GLU A 104 -13.37 22.11 -3.70
C GLU A 104 -12.92 21.82 -2.26
N ASN A 105 -13.87 21.72 -1.33
CA ASN A 105 -13.61 21.32 0.05
C ASN A 105 -13.07 19.88 0.12
N HIS A 106 -13.63 18.94 -0.66
CA HIS A 106 -13.14 17.57 -0.75
C HIS A 106 -11.66 17.51 -1.17
N ILE A 107 -11.26 18.27 -2.20
CA ILE A 107 -9.86 18.32 -2.69
C ILE A 107 -8.91 18.81 -1.58
N GLN A 108 -9.38 19.74 -0.74
CA GLN A 108 -8.59 20.28 0.36
C GLN A 108 -8.46 19.31 1.55
N THR A 109 -9.30 18.28 1.65
CA THR A 109 -9.27 17.33 2.77
C THR A 109 -7.95 16.56 2.87
N VAL A 110 -7.56 16.23 4.10
CA VAL A 110 -6.37 15.42 4.38
C VAL A 110 -6.46 14.05 3.71
N LYS A 111 -7.66 13.44 3.63
CA LYS A 111 -7.86 12.16 2.94
C LYS A 111 -7.49 12.27 1.46
N HIS A 112 -7.93 13.33 0.78
CA HIS A 112 -7.63 13.55 -0.63
C HIS A 112 -6.14 13.81 -0.88
N LYS A 113 -5.53 14.71 -0.10
CA LYS A 113 -4.10 15.00 -0.19
C LYS A 113 -3.24 13.75 0.04
N ARG A 114 -3.56 12.95 1.08
CA ARG A 114 -2.83 11.69 1.35
C ARG A 114 -3.01 10.68 0.22
N ALA A 115 -4.20 10.53 -0.34
CA ALA A 115 -4.44 9.64 -1.48
C ALA A 115 -3.68 10.09 -2.73
N MET A 116 -3.62 11.40 -3.01
CA MET A 116 -2.81 11.95 -4.10
C MET A 116 -1.31 11.72 -3.86
N SER A 117 -0.81 12.00 -2.67
CA SER A 117 0.60 11.75 -2.34
C SER A 117 0.96 10.27 -2.46
N ALA A 118 0.08 9.36 -2.03
CA ALA A 118 0.28 7.92 -2.19
C ALA A 118 0.28 7.51 -3.67
N ALA A 119 -0.62 8.06 -4.49
CA ALA A 119 -0.67 7.78 -5.92
C ALA A 119 0.56 8.30 -6.68
N ILE A 120 1.13 9.43 -6.26
CA ILE A 120 2.38 9.97 -6.82
C ILE A 120 3.58 9.12 -6.38
N ALA A 121 3.60 8.69 -5.13
CA ALA A 121 4.68 7.84 -4.60
C ALA A 121 4.65 6.41 -5.19
N SER A 122 3.48 5.91 -5.57
CA SER A 122 3.33 4.58 -6.19
C SER A 122 3.68 4.62 -7.68
N MET A 123 4.74 3.92 -8.08
CA MET A 123 5.04 3.68 -9.50
C MET A 123 4.03 2.68 -10.10
N SER A 124 3.78 2.78 -11.40
CA SER A 124 2.98 1.78 -12.11
C SER A 124 3.63 0.41 -12.00
N VAL A 125 2.88 -0.64 -11.64
CA VAL A 125 3.42 -2.02 -11.52
C VAL A 125 4.06 -2.50 -12.84
N THR A 126 3.60 -1.96 -13.97
CA THR A 126 4.13 -2.23 -15.31
C THR A 126 5.62 -1.91 -15.48
N SER A 127 6.19 -0.98 -14.71
CA SER A 127 7.63 -0.65 -14.80
C SER A 127 8.55 -1.68 -14.17
N TYR A 128 8.02 -2.61 -13.36
CA TYR A 128 8.80 -3.68 -12.73
C TYR A 128 8.97 -4.90 -13.64
N PHE A 129 8.16 -5.03 -14.69
CA PHE A 129 8.30 -6.10 -15.66
C PHE A 129 9.43 -5.75 -16.62
N LYS A 130 10.50 -6.56 -16.61
CA LYS A 130 11.59 -6.43 -17.58
C LYS A 130 11.07 -6.67 -18.99
N LYS A 131 11.62 -5.95 -19.96
CA LYS A 131 11.31 -6.13 -21.39
C LYS A 131 11.77 -7.53 -21.82
N LYS A 132 11.05 -8.15 -22.76
CA LYS A 132 11.33 -9.52 -23.26
C LYS A 132 12.67 -9.64 -24.00
N GLN A 133 13.20 -8.52 -24.48
CA GLN A 133 14.50 -8.44 -25.16
C GLN A 133 15.50 -7.75 -24.25
N PHE A 134 16.60 -8.45 -23.95
CA PHE A 134 17.71 -7.93 -23.17
C PHE A 134 18.66 -7.16 -24.09
N GLU A 135 19.08 -5.97 -23.64
CA GLU A 135 20.09 -5.20 -24.34
C GLU A 135 21.46 -5.90 -24.23
N ASP A 136 22.36 -5.69 -25.20
CA ASP A 136 23.69 -6.32 -25.18
C ASP A 136 24.49 -5.98 -23.91
N ALA A 137 24.28 -4.79 -23.33
CA ALA A 137 24.87 -4.41 -22.06
C ALA A 137 24.38 -5.30 -20.89
N GLU A 138 23.10 -5.64 -20.85
CA GLU A 138 22.51 -6.50 -19.83
C GLU A 138 22.98 -7.95 -19.98
N ARG A 139 23.16 -8.42 -21.22
CA ARG A 139 23.73 -9.75 -21.50
C ARG A 139 25.16 -9.87 -20.99
N LYS A 140 25.99 -8.86 -21.23
CA LYS A 140 27.37 -8.81 -20.71
C LYS A 140 27.40 -8.77 -19.19
N LEU A 141 26.50 -8.00 -18.56
CA LEU A 141 26.38 -7.95 -17.11
C LEU A 141 25.97 -9.30 -16.52
N ALA A 142 24.96 -9.95 -17.11
CA ALA A 142 24.52 -11.29 -16.69
C ALA A 142 25.64 -12.33 -16.83
N ALA A 143 26.42 -12.28 -17.92
CA ALA A 143 27.57 -13.14 -18.11
C ALA A 143 28.67 -12.91 -17.05
N ALA A 144 28.96 -11.65 -16.71
CA ALA A 144 29.92 -11.31 -15.66
C ALA A 144 29.47 -11.81 -14.28
N GLU A 145 28.18 -11.67 -13.95
CA GLU A 145 27.61 -12.18 -12.71
C GLU A 145 27.62 -13.72 -12.65
N GLY A 146 27.35 -14.38 -13.79
CA GLY A 146 27.44 -15.83 -13.93
C GLY A 146 28.86 -16.36 -13.78
N LEU A 147 29.84 -15.69 -14.40
CA LEU A 147 31.25 -16.02 -14.27
C LEU A 147 31.72 -15.89 -12.81
N TRP A 148 31.27 -14.84 -12.11
CA TRP A 148 31.61 -14.63 -10.71
C TRP A 148 31.01 -15.70 -9.80
N ALA A 149 29.76 -16.10 -10.07
CA ALA A 149 29.11 -17.19 -9.37
C ALA A 149 29.85 -18.52 -9.56
N TYR A 150 30.25 -18.84 -10.79
CA TYR A 150 31.07 -20.01 -11.09
C TYR A 150 32.41 -19.97 -10.35
N HIS A 151 33.14 -18.85 -10.42
CA HIS A 151 34.42 -18.68 -9.72
C HIS A 151 34.29 -18.90 -8.20
N THR A 152 33.19 -18.43 -7.61
CA THR A 152 32.90 -18.59 -6.18
C THR A 152 32.81 -20.07 -5.80
N VAL A 153 32.06 -20.87 -6.56
CA VAL A 153 31.89 -22.30 -6.30
C VAL A 153 33.19 -23.07 -6.54
N MET A 154 33.88 -22.79 -7.64
CA MET A 154 35.12 -23.47 -8.01
C MET A 154 36.24 -23.27 -6.98
N ASN A 155 36.28 -22.12 -6.30
CA ASN A 155 37.26 -21.81 -5.26
C ASN A 155 36.72 -22.04 -3.84
N ASN A 156 35.56 -22.70 -3.71
CA ASN A 156 34.89 -22.97 -2.45
C ASN A 156 34.74 -21.72 -1.56
N HIS A 157 34.49 -20.57 -2.18
CA HIS A 157 34.27 -19.32 -1.49
C HIS A 157 32.87 -19.28 -0.88
N SER A 158 32.75 -18.71 0.31
CA SER A 158 31.45 -18.60 0.97
C SER A 158 30.53 -17.64 0.21
N PHE A 159 29.28 -18.02 -0.02
CA PHE A 159 28.28 -17.09 -0.55
C PHE A 159 28.05 -15.86 0.34
N ARG A 160 28.41 -15.93 1.62
CA ARG A 160 28.32 -14.80 2.56
C ARG A 160 29.35 -13.71 2.28
N SER A 161 30.53 -14.05 1.76
CA SER A 161 31.53 -13.02 1.38
C SER A 161 31.06 -12.23 0.15
N MET A 162 30.13 -12.78 -0.64
CA MET A 162 29.62 -12.09 -1.82
C MET A 162 28.87 -10.78 -1.49
N ASP A 163 28.33 -10.63 -0.28
CA ASP A 163 27.64 -9.40 0.13
C ASP A 163 28.60 -8.21 0.26
N CYS A 164 29.84 -8.44 0.71
CA CYS A 164 30.87 -7.40 0.74
C CYS A 164 31.57 -7.25 -0.63
N THR A 165 31.85 -8.37 -1.31
CA THR A 165 32.45 -8.36 -2.65
C THR A 165 31.59 -7.63 -3.68
N CYS A 166 30.26 -7.81 -3.66
CA CYS A 166 29.36 -7.09 -4.54
C CYS A 166 29.46 -5.56 -4.35
N LYS A 167 29.56 -5.09 -3.09
CA LYS A 167 29.74 -3.66 -2.79
C LYS A 167 31.08 -3.14 -3.32
N LEU A 168 32.14 -3.93 -3.19
CA LEU A 168 33.47 -3.57 -3.73
C LEU A 168 33.44 -3.50 -5.27
N ILE A 169 32.86 -4.49 -5.94
CA ILE A 169 32.78 -4.52 -7.41
C ILE A 169 31.97 -3.35 -7.95
N LYS A 170 30.88 -2.98 -7.27
CA LYS A 170 30.09 -1.78 -7.62
C LYS A 170 30.91 -0.50 -7.59
N THR A 171 31.81 -0.38 -6.62
CA THR A 171 32.66 0.81 -6.44
C THR A 171 33.84 0.82 -7.42
N CYS A 172 34.44 -0.34 -7.68
CA CYS A 172 35.68 -0.42 -8.46
C CYS A 172 35.45 -0.62 -9.97
N PHE A 173 34.34 -1.23 -10.39
CA PHE A 173 34.15 -1.68 -11.77
C PHE A 173 32.83 -1.23 -12.40
N ASP A 174 31.70 -1.84 -12.02
CA ASP A 174 30.37 -1.51 -12.58
C ASP A 174 29.34 -1.39 -11.47
N ALA A 175 28.77 -0.19 -11.31
CA ALA A 175 27.75 0.11 -10.32
C ALA A 175 26.47 -0.74 -10.49
N ARG A 176 26.24 -1.31 -11.67
CA ARG A 176 25.08 -2.17 -11.98
C ARG A 176 25.28 -3.63 -11.58
N PHE A 177 26.50 -4.02 -11.20
CA PHE A 177 26.77 -5.38 -10.73
C PHE A 177 25.99 -5.67 -9.44
N THR A 178 25.10 -6.65 -9.43
CA THR A 178 24.19 -6.92 -8.29
C THR A 178 24.25 -8.36 -7.80
N CYS A 179 25.28 -9.11 -8.18
CA CYS A 179 25.51 -10.47 -7.71
C CYS A 179 25.99 -10.47 -6.26
N SER A 180 25.04 -10.44 -5.33
CA SER A 180 25.22 -10.69 -3.89
C SER A 180 24.84 -12.13 -3.56
N ARG A 181 24.78 -12.50 -2.26
CA ARG A 181 24.54 -13.88 -1.81
C ARG A 181 23.37 -14.58 -2.52
N THR A 182 22.16 -14.02 -2.43
CA THR A 182 20.94 -14.68 -2.92
C THR A 182 20.93 -14.85 -4.44
N LYS A 183 21.45 -13.84 -5.15
CA LYS A 183 21.55 -13.89 -6.61
C LYS A 183 22.61 -14.89 -7.07
N CYS A 184 23.76 -14.93 -6.39
CA CYS A 184 24.81 -15.89 -6.66
C CYS A 184 24.33 -17.33 -6.44
N GLU A 185 23.68 -17.59 -5.30
CA GLU A 185 23.08 -18.88 -4.97
C GLU A 185 22.04 -19.32 -6.00
N ALA A 186 21.17 -18.42 -6.44
CA ALA A 186 20.18 -18.70 -7.46
C ALA A 186 20.82 -19.02 -8.83
N ILE A 187 21.84 -18.25 -9.25
CA ILE A 187 22.57 -18.53 -10.49
C ILE A 187 23.22 -19.92 -10.44
N VAL A 188 23.84 -20.29 -9.31
CA VAL A 188 24.45 -21.61 -9.16
C VAL A 188 23.38 -22.70 -9.22
N THR A 189 22.33 -22.59 -8.42
CA THR A 189 21.33 -23.64 -8.21
C THR A 189 20.40 -23.81 -9.42
N ASP A 190 20.00 -22.72 -10.06
CA ASP A 190 18.99 -22.72 -11.12
C ASP A 190 19.60 -22.73 -12.53
N VAL A 191 20.89 -22.38 -12.69
CA VAL A 191 21.55 -22.32 -14.01
C VAL A 191 22.72 -23.30 -14.10
N LEU A 192 23.71 -23.18 -13.21
CA LEU A 192 24.94 -23.98 -13.32
C LEU A 192 24.72 -25.45 -12.96
N VAL A 193 23.96 -25.73 -11.91
CA VAL A 193 23.69 -27.09 -11.45
C VAL A 193 22.90 -27.91 -12.48
N PRO A 194 21.80 -27.41 -13.09
CA PRO A 194 21.09 -28.15 -14.13
C PRO A 194 21.96 -28.42 -15.35
N TYR A 195 22.79 -27.45 -15.75
CA TYR A 195 23.72 -27.63 -16.85
C TYR A 195 24.77 -28.72 -16.55
N ALA A 196 25.37 -28.70 -15.35
CA ALA A 196 26.33 -29.72 -14.94
C ALA A 196 25.68 -31.11 -14.83
N LYS A 197 24.43 -31.20 -14.37
CA LYS A 197 23.68 -32.45 -14.35
C LYS A 197 23.42 -32.99 -15.75
N GLN A 198 23.00 -32.13 -16.68
CA GLN A 198 22.78 -32.55 -18.06
C GLN A 198 24.06 -33.11 -18.69
N LEU A 199 25.20 -32.42 -18.51
CA LEU A 199 26.49 -32.93 -19.00
C LEU A 199 26.85 -34.28 -18.37
N LEU A 200 26.61 -34.43 -17.07
CA LEU A 200 26.85 -35.69 -16.38
C LEU A 200 25.95 -36.81 -16.89
N GLU A 201 24.68 -36.53 -17.19
CA GLU A 201 23.75 -37.50 -17.79
C GLU A 201 24.22 -37.94 -19.18
N GLU A 202 24.65 -37.00 -20.03
CA GLU A 202 25.21 -37.28 -21.35
C GLU A 202 26.48 -38.16 -21.26
N ASP A 203 27.37 -37.86 -20.32
CA ASP A 203 28.59 -38.64 -20.07
C ASP A 203 28.28 -40.05 -19.53
N LEU A 204 27.26 -40.18 -18.68
CA LEU A 204 26.82 -41.46 -18.13
C LEU A 204 26.16 -42.35 -19.17
N ASP A 205 25.36 -41.79 -20.07
CA ASP A 205 24.74 -42.53 -21.18
C ASP A 205 25.79 -43.06 -22.18
N ALA A 206 26.91 -42.34 -22.35
CA ALA A 206 28.03 -42.78 -23.17
C ALA A 206 28.92 -43.83 -22.50
N ALA A 207 28.84 -44.01 -21.17
CA ALA A 207 29.72 -44.88 -20.41
C ALA A 207 29.20 -46.33 -20.34
N ASN A 208 30.02 -47.30 -20.78
CA ASN A 208 29.67 -48.72 -20.71
C ASN A 208 29.78 -49.30 -19.28
N PHE A 209 30.66 -48.75 -18.45
CA PHE A 209 30.89 -49.19 -17.08
C PHE A 209 31.13 -47.97 -16.18
N ILE A 210 30.51 -47.98 -15.01
CA ILE A 210 30.60 -46.90 -14.03
C ILE A 210 31.16 -47.47 -12.74
N SER A 211 32.30 -46.94 -12.29
CA SER A 211 32.89 -47.27 -10.99
C SER A 211 32.75 -46.07 -10.06
N ILE A 212 32.04 -46.24 -8.95
CA ILE A 212 31.86 -45.20 -7.94
C ILE A 212 32.85 -45.47 -6.81
N TYR A 213 33.81 -44.56 -6.62
CA TYR A 213 34.73 -44.59 -5.48
C TYR A 213 34.19 -43.67 -4.39
N SER A 214 33.80 -44.26 -3.26
CA SER A 214 33.42 -43.50 -2.06
C SER A 214 34.54 -43.65 -1.03
N ASP A 215 35.37 -42.61 -0.87
CA ASP A 215 36.35 -42.55 0.21
C ASP A 215 35.64 -42.25 1.53
N ALA A 216 35.27 -43.30 2.26
CA ALA A 216 34.76 -43.18 3.62
C ALA A 216 35.96 -43.03 4.58
N SER A 217 36.53 -41.82 4.63
CA SER A 217 37.61 -41.50 5.57
C SER A 217 37.10 -41.45 7.00
N ASN A 218 37.05 -42.61 7.63
CA ASN A 218 36.91 -42.75 9.06
C ASN A 218 38.26 -42.45 9.72
N HIS A 219 38.54 -41.17 9.99
CA HIS A 219 39.61 -40.82 10.92
C HIS A 219 38.97 -40.38 12.25
N LYS A 220 38.78 -41.36 13.15
CA LYS A 220 38.28 -41.30 14.55
C LYS A 220 36.82 -41.74 14.79
N GLU A 221 36.39 -42.86 14.25
CA GLU A 221 35.18 -43.55 14.75
C GLU A 221 35.43 -44.02 16.18
N VAL A 222 34.70 -43.40 17.12
CA VAL A 222 34.56 -43.87 18.49
C VAL A 222 33.61 -45.05 18.44
N VAL A 223 34.13 -46.26 18.64
CA VAL A 223 33.31 -47.45 18.86
C VAL A 223 32.47 -47.20 20.11
N MET A 224 31.15 -47.00 19.96
CA MET A 224 30.24 -47.01 21.10
C MET A 224 30.12 -48.44 21.60
N ASN A 225 30.83 -48.75 22.69
CA ASN A 225 30.64 -49.98 23.43
C ASN A 225 29.26 -49.95 24.09
N SER A 226 28.38 -50.86 23.65
CA SER A 226 27.08 -51.20 24.25
C SER A 226 27.23 -51.96 25.55
#